data_AF-A0A939UMT9-F1
#
_entry.id   AF-A0A939UMT9-F1
#
_cell.length_a   1.000
_cell.length_b   1.000
_cell.length_c   1.000
_cell.angle_alpha   90.00
_cell.angle_beta   90.00
_cell.angle_gamma   90.00
#
_symmetry.space_group_name_H-M   'P 1'
#
loop_
_entity.id
_entity.type
_entity.pdbx_description
1 polymer ?
#
loop_
_entity_poly.entity_id
_entity_poly.type
_entity_poly.pdbx_seq_one_letter_code
_entity_poly.pdbx_strand_id
1 'polypeptide(L)'
;MISVLLVKGRSLLRCEAEGHALFDKKGQDIVCAAATILLRTAAQTLSQRPGISFNGEEPVRGKIAFEARADQDSARAEIEFAADFLQKGFESLAKEFPQNVRLECKLEE
;
A
#
# COMPACT_ATOMS: atom_id res chain seq x y z
N MET A 1 -2.07 -11.05 -11.75
CA MET A 1 -2.66 -9.71 -11.63
C MET A 1 -2.58 -9.32 -10.17
N ILE A 2 -2.04 -8.14 -9.88
CA ILE A 2 -1.96 -7.54 -8.55
C ILE A 2 -3.17 -6.62 -8.40
N SER A 3 -4.01 -6.89 -7.42
CA SER A 3 -5.13 -6.02 -7.06
C SER A 3 -4.74 -5.22 -5.84
N VAL A 4 -4.97 -3.91 -5.88
CA VAL A 4 -4.67 -2.99 -4.77
C VAL A 4 -5.90 -2.16 -4.45
N LEU A 5 -6.35 -2.22 -3.20
CA LEU A 5 -7.32 -1.31 -2.62
C LEU A 5 -6.59 -0.32 -1.70
N LEU A 6 -6.78 0.97 -1.95
CA LEU A 6 -6.27 2.05 -1.13
C LEU A 6 -7.44 2.89 -0.61
N VAL A 7 -7.58 2.97 0.71
CA VAL A 7 -8.56 3.84 1.37
C VAL A 7 -7.80 4.95 2.10
N LYS A 8 -8.12 6.21 1.79
CA LYS A 8 -7.44 7.38 2.33
C LYS A 8 -8.42 8.27 3.09
N GLY A 9 -8.07 8.66 4.31
CA GLY A 9 -8.74 9.70 5.08
C GLY A 9 -7.72 10.75 5.55
N ARG A 10 -8.18 11.82 6.21
CA ARG A 10 -7.29 12.86 6.78
C ARG A 10 -6.34 12.34 7.86
N SER A 11 -6.69 11.20 8.46
CA SER A 11 -5.93 10.56 9.54
C SER A 11 -5.91 9.05 9.40
N LEU A 12 -6.38 8.50 8.28
CA LEU A 12 -6.41 7.06 8.02
C LEU A 12 -5.72 6.75 6.70
N LEU A 13 -4.94 5.69 6.71
CA LEU A 13 -4.51 4.99 5.51
C LEU A 13 -4.78 3.50 5.71
N ARG A 14 -5.61 2.91 4.85
CA ARG A 14 -5.76 1.46 4.75
C ARG A 14 -5.34 1.00 3.37
N CYS A 15 -4.54 -0.05 3.31
CA CYS A 15 -4.08 -0.62 2.06
C CYS A 15 -4.19 -2.13 2.11
N GLU A 16 -4.76 -2.70 1.06
CA GLU A 16 -4.83 -4.14 0.84
C GLU A 16 -4.32 -4.45 -0.56
N ALA A 17 -3.44 -5.43 -0.66
CA ALA A 17 -2.88 -5.87 -1.91
C ALA A 17 -2.77 -7.39 -1.97
N GLU A 18 -3.18 -7.96 -3.09
CA GLU A 18 -3.14 -9.39 -3.36
C GLU A 18 -2.51 -9.69 -4.73
N GLY A 19 -2.01 -10.91 -4.92
CA GLY A 19 -1.49 -11.38 -6.21
C GLY A 19 -0.03 -11.03 -6.52
N HIS A 20 0.70 -10.41 -5.58
CA HIS A 20 2.10 -9.98 -5.73
C HIS A 20 3.14 -11.06 -5.38
N ALA A 21 2.73 -12.31 -5.16
CA ALA A 21 3.65 -13.45 -4.94
C ALA A 21 3.39 -14.64 -5.88
N LEU A 22 2.73 -14.37 -7.01
CA LEU A 22 2.58 -15.35 -8.07
C LEU A 22 3.93 -15.48 -8.79
N PHE A 23 4.55 -16.66 -8.70
CA PHE A 23 5.65 -17.05 -9.59
C PHE A 23 5.04 -17.28 -10.98
N ASP A 24 4.93 -16.23 -11.78
CA ASP A 24 4.47 -16.35 -13.15
C ASP A 24 5.52 -15.74 -14.10
N LYS A 25 5.38 -16.05 -15.39
CA LYS A 25 6.29 -15.79 -16.52
C LYS A 25 7.27 -14.61 -16.35
N LYS A 26 8.50 -14.83 -16.82
CA LYS A 26 9.60 -13.85 -16.93
C LYS A 26 9.09 -12.43 -17.24
N GLY A 27 9.33 -11.48 -16.35
CA GLY A 27 8.87 -10.09 -16.47
C GLY A 27 7.72 -9.70 -15.54
N GLN A 28 7.02 -10.65 -14.90
CA GLN A 28 6.06 -10.33 -13.83
C GLN A 28 6.73 -10.14 -12.47
N ASP A 29 7.91 -10.75 -12.27
CA ASP A 29 8.67 -10.66 -11.02
C ASP A 29 9.05 -9.21 -10.66
N ILE A 30 9.36 -8.37 -11.66
CA ILE A 30 9.73 -6.97 -11.42
C ILE A 30 8.56 -6.14 -10.90
N VAL A 31 7.34 -6.42 -11.39
CA VAL A 31 6.12 -5.71 -10.95
C VAL A 31 5.75 -6.17 -9.55
N CYS A 32 5.85 -7.48 -9.27
CA CYS A 32 5.67 -8.04 -7.94
C CYS A 32 6.67 -7.46 -6.93
N ALA A 33 7.94 -7.36 -7.31
CA ALA A 33 8.99 -6.77 -6.47
C ALA A 33 8.72 -5.29 -6.20
N ALA A 34 8.33 -4.52 -7.22
CA ALA A 34 7.99 -3.10 -7.08
C ALA A 34 6.77 -2.89 -6.18
N ALA A 35 5.69 -3.65 -6.37
CA ALA A 35 4.52 -3.59 -5.49
C ALA A 35 4.89 -3.98 -4.05
N THR A 36 5.66 -5.05 -3.88
CA THR A 36 6.08 -5.54 -2.56
C THR A 36 6.92 -4.50 -1.81
N ILE A 37 7.87 -3.84 -2.49
CA ILE A 37 8.73 -2.86 -1.82
C ILE A 37 7.96 -1.60 -1.45
N LEU A 38 7.02 -1.14 -2.29
CA LEU A 38 6.12 -0.02 -1.95
C LEU A 38 5.33 -0.31 -0.67
N LEU A 39 4.68 -1.48 -0.62
CA LEU A 39 3.82 -1.87 0.50
C LEU A 39 4.61 -2.10 1.78
N ARG A 40 5.67 -2.92 1.72
CA ARG A 40 6.45 -3.28 2.91
C ARG A 40 7.19 -2.08 3.48
N THR A 41 7.74 -1.22 2.62
CA THR A 41 8.46 -0.02 3.09
C THR A 41 7.48 0.96 3.75
N ALA A 42 6.31 1.20 3.15
CA ALA A 42 5.29 2.05 3.76
C ALA A 42 4.80 1.48 5.11
N ALA A 43 4.45 0.19 5.13
CA ALA A 43 4.01 -0.50 6.35
C ALA A 43 5.06 -0.42 7.47
N GLN A 44 6.32 -0.75 7.18
CA GLN A 44 7.41 -0.68 8.14
C GLN A 44 7.64 0.73 8.66
N THR A 45 7.64 1.72 7.77
CA THR A 45 7.82 3.13 8.12
C THR A 45 6.72 3.62 9.06
N LEU A 46 5.46 3.32 8.74
CA LEU A 46 4.31 3.74 9.55
C LEU A 46 4.26 3.00 10.90
N SER A 47 4.59 1.71 10.93
CA SER A 47 4.58 0.90 12.15
C SER A 47 5.57 1.35 13.22
N GLN A 48 6.62 2.06 12.82
CA GLN A 48 7.68 2.54 13.71
C GLN A 48 7.50 4.01 14.09
N ARG A 49 6.43 4.66 13.61
CA ARG A 49 6.27 6.09 13.75
C ARG A 49 5.51 6.47 15.04
N PRO A 50 6.05 7.37 15.86
CA PRO A 50 5.32 7.91 17.01
C PRO A 50 4.04 8.63 16.58
N GLY A 51 2.96 8.43 17.34
CA GLY A 51 1.67 9.05 17.07
C GLY A 51 0.86 8.39 15.95
N ILE A 52 1.31 7.23 15.45
CA ILE A 52 0.57 6.40 14.50
C ILE A 52 0.22 5.06 15.17
N SER A 53 -1.08 4.78 15.25
CA SER A 53 -1.59 3.43 15.52
C SER A 53 -1.51 2.61 14.25
N PHE A 54 -0.82 1.47 14.30
CA PHE A 54 -0.60 0.61 13.15
C PHE A 54 -1.17 -0.79 13.40
N ASN A 55 -1.99 -1.27 12.48
CA ASN A 55 -2.53 -2.63 12.48
C ASN A 55 -2.20 -3.30 11.14
N GLY A 56 -1.30 -4.28 11.15
CA GLY A 56 -0.94 -5.07 9.97
C GLY A 56 -1.39 -6.52 10.14
N GLU A 57 -1.91 -7.12 9.08
CA GLU A 57 -2.10 -8.57 9.06
C GLU A 57 -0.75 -9.30 8.96
N GLU A 58 -0.68 -10.51 9.52
CA GLU A 58 0.49 -11.37 9.30
C GLU A 58 0.68 -11.59 7.79
N PRO A 59 1.89 -11.38 7.24
CA PRO A 59 2.09 -11.48 5.80
C PRO A 59 1.83 -12.90 5.28
N VAL A 60 0.66 -13.12 4.69
CA VAL A 60 0.38 -14.35 3.95
C VAL A 60 1.04 -14.24 2.57
N ARG A 61 1.54 -15.34 2.03
CA ARG A 61 2.17 -15.36 0.71
C ARG A 61 1.22 -14.77 -0.34
N GLY A 62 1.59 -13.62 -0.90
CA GLY A 62 0.82 -12.94 -1.94
C GLY A 62 -0.32 -12.07 -1.44
N LYS A 63 -0.45 -11.84 -0.12
CA LYS A 63 -1.36 -10.86 0.47
C LYS A 63 -0.62 -9.98 1.48
N ILE A 64 -0.81 -8.66 1.38
CA ILE A 64 -0.36 -7.68 2.36
C ILE A 64 -1.57 -6.78 2.64
N ALA A 65 -1.90 -6.62 3.92
CA ALA A 65 -2.95 -5.73 4.37
C ALA A 65 -2.50 -5.00 5.62
N PHE A 66 -2.70 -3.68 5.66
CA PHE A 66 -2.45 -2.89 6.84
C PHE A 66 -3.37 -1.66 6.90
N GLU A 67 -3.52 -1.16 8.11
CA GLU A 67 -4.19 0.08 8.47
C GLU A 67 -3.26 0.91 9.37
N ALA A 68 -3.16 2.19 9.09
CA ALA A 68 -2.43 3.16 9.88
C ALA A 68 -3.34 4.35 10.18
N ARG A 69 -3.40 4.75 11.45
CA ARG A 69 -4.21 5.88 11.91
C ARG A 69 -3.35 6.85 12.71
N ALA A 70 -3.46 8.14 12.39
CA ALA A 70 -2.82 9.18 13.18
C ALA A 70 -3.65 9.45 14.45
N ASP A 71 -3.04 9.22 15.61
CA ASP A 71 -3.64 9.48 16.93
C ASP A 71 -3.41 10.93 17.40
N GLN A 72 -2.51 11.64 16.72
CA GLN A 72 -2.12 13.01 17.02
C GLN A 72 -2.11 13.84 15.74
N ASP A 73 -2.42 15.14 15.86
CA ASP A 73 -2.41 16.07 14.72
C ASP A 73 -1.04 16.13 14.02
N SER A 74 0.05 16.00 14.79
CA SER A 74 1.42 15.98 14.26
C SER A 74 1.70 14.81 13.33
N ALA A 75 0.97 13.69 13.46
CA ALA A 75 1.15 12.49 12.64
C ALA A 75 0.24 12.46 11.40
N ARG A 76 -0.74 13.37 11.29
CA ARG A 76 -1.67 13.40 10.14
C ARG A 76 -0.96 13.65 8.82
N ALA A 77 -0.04 14.61 8.80
CA ALA A 77 0.75 14.93 7.60
C ALA A 77 1.52 13.70 7.08
N GLU A 78 1.91 12.79 7.97
CA GLU A 78 2.63 11.58 7.60
C GLU A 78 1.72 10.52 7.02
N ILE A 79 0.52 10.36 7.57
CA ILE A 79 -0.53 9.51 6.99
C ILE A 79 -0.91 10.01 5.60
N GLU A 80 -1.19 11.32 5.46
CA GLU A 80 -1.51 11.94 4.17
C GLU A 80 -0.38 11.73 3.15
N PHE A 81 0.87 11.96 3.56
CA PHE A 81 2.03 11.73 2.70
C PHE A 81 2.16 10.26 2.28
N ALA A 82 2.05 9.31 3.21
CA ALA A 82 2.16 7.89 2.90
C ALA A 82 1.04 7.43 1.97
N ALA A 83 -0.17 7.95 2.17
CA ALA A 83 -1.33 7.64 1.34
C ALA A 83 -1.15 8.16 -0.10
N ASP A 84 -0.68 9.40 -0.26
CA ASP A 84 -0.37 9.97 -1.58
C ASP A 84 0.84 9.30 -2.24
N PHE A 85 1.85 8.92 -1.46
CA PHE A 85 3.02 8.19 -1.95
C PHE A 85 2.61 6.83 -2.53
N LEU A 86 1.81 6.05 -1.79
CA LEU A 86 1.31 4.76 -2.27
C LEU A 86 0.40 4.91 -3.48
N GLN A 87 -0.52 5.87 -3.47
CA GLN A 87 -1.38 6.13 -4.61
C GLN A 87 -0.55 6.42 -5.86
N LYS A 88 0.38 7.38 -5.80
CA LYS A 88 1.23 7.74 -6.95
C LYS A 88 2.09 6.57 -7.41
N GLY A 89 2.65 5.79 -6.49
CA GLY A 89 3.43 4.60 -6.80
C GLY A 89 2.61 3.56 -7.57
N PHE A 90 1.40 3.25 -7.09
CA PHE A 90 0.53 2.29 -7.75
C PHE A 90 -0.13 2.81 -9.04
N GLU A 91 -0.44 4.10 -9.14
CA GLU A 91 -0.87 4.73 -10.40
C GLU A 91 0.23 4.62 -11.46
N SER A 92 1.49 4.85 -11.07
CA SER A 92 2.63 4.69 -11.98
C SER A 92 2.76 3.23 -12.44
N LEU A 93 2.69 2.27 -11.52
CA LEU A 93 2.74 0.85 -11.85
C LEU A 93 1.57 0.40 -12.73
N ALA A 94 0.35 0.86 -12.46
CA ALA A 94 -0.83 0.54 -13.26
C ALA A 94 -0.77 1.17 -14.66
N LYS A 95 -0.17 2.36 -14.79
CA LYS A 95 0.05 3.01 -16.08
C LYS A 95 1.09 2.28 -16.93
N GLU A 96 2.18 1.85 -16.32
CA GLU A 96 3.27 1.16 -17.02
C GLU A 96 2.95 -0.32 -17.29
N PHE A 97 2.26 -0.99 -16.36
CA PHE A 97 1.89 -2.41 -16.41
C PHE A 97 0.38 -2.63 -16.22
N PRO A 98 -0.47 -2.13 -17.11
CA PRO A 98 -1.94 -2.14 -16.95
C PRO A 98 -2.57 -3.55 -16.96
N GLN A 99 -1.86 -4.55 -17.49
CA GLN A 99 -2.29 -5.96 -17.45
C GLN A 99 -1.85 -6.68 -16.16
N ASN A 100 -0.99 -6.05 -15.35
CA ASN A 100 -0.41 -6.65 -14.16
C ASN A 100 -0.90 -5.99 -12.87
N VAL A 101 -1.31 -4.72 -12.89
CA VAL A 101 -1.73 -3.98 -11.69
C VAL A 101 -3.09 -3.33 -11.91
N ARG A 102 -3.99 -3.54 -10.96
CA ARG A 102 -5.27 -2.83 -10.85
C ARG A 102 -5.32 -2.10 -9.51
N LEU A 103 -5.50 -0.79 -9.56
CA LEU A 103 -5.64 0.07 -8.39
C LEU A 103 -7.10 0.54 -8.25
N GLU A 104 -7.63 0.46 -7.04
CA GLU A 104 -8.89 1.07 -6.62
C GLU A 104 -8.63 2.00 -5.44
N CYS A 105 -8.98 3.28 -5.58
CA CYS A 105 -8.84 4.29 -4.55
C CYS A 105 -10.20 4.71 -4.00
N LYS A 106 -10.34 4.77 -2.68
CA LYS A 106 -11.51 5.27 -1.96
C LYS A 106 -11.10 6.34 -0.95
N LEU A 107 -12.04 7.24 -0.67
CA LEU A 107 -11.92 8.16 0.45
C LEU A 107 -12.64 7.53 1.65
N GLU A 108 -12.07 7.67 2.85
CA GLU A 108 -12.79 7.45 4.10
C GLU A 108 -13.85 8.54 4.23
N GLU A 109 -15.09 8.15 4.53
CA GLU A 109 -16.22 9.06 4.76
C GLU A 109 -16.13 9.78 6.11
#